data_AF-A0A953E307-F1
#
_entry.id   AF-A0A953E307-F1
#
_cell.length_a   1.000
_cell.length_b   1.000
_cell.length_c   1.000
_cell.angle_alpha   90.00
_cell.angle_beta   90.00
_cell.angle_gamma   90.00
#
_symmetry.space_group_name_H-M   'P 1'
#
loop_
_entity.id
_entity.type
_entity.pdbx_description
1 polymer ?
#
loop_
_entity_poly.entity_id
_entity_poly.type
_entity_poly.pdbx_seq_one_letter_code
_entity_poly.pdbx_strand_id
1 'polypeptide(L)'
;MSETNDDLRGILLEQVERLLTDNSGPDVLRAAERGEWPARLWEEAEALGLPLALAPESMGGAGLGWADAVAVWQVLGRHGAPLPLAGSMVAAALLASAGIAPPSGFIALALPGEAVPWGRRAGHVAAVDATGQVALHAADPKWQHGRSLIGREPADRATLGTPLAIGRLPDRLGPEAALRAGALLHAAQIAGALEAVLAMTVEYANTRKQFGRPIGAFQAVQQQLALCAAEAAAAGVAVAQAGRAADRRGLARAEFEIASAKVVAGEAAGAGAAIVHQVHAAIGFTDEHPLHLYTRRMWSWRDACGAERIWARRIGQTALARGGAALWPDLTARDETETTA
;
A
#
# COMPACT_ATOMS: atom_id res chain seq x y z
N MET A 1 -13.05 25.18 4.46
CA MET A 1 -12.16 24.14 5.02
C MET A 1 -11.85 23.00 4.05
N SER A 2 -12.69 22.73 3.03
CA SER A 2 -12.43 21.65 2.03
C SER A 2 -11.42 22.03 0.94
N GLU A 3 -11.54 23.22 0.30
CA GLU A 3 -10.61 23.62 -0.78
C GLU A 3 -9.14 23.73 -0.32
N THR A 4 -8.89 24.35 0.83
CA THR A 4 -7.52 24.50 1.36
C THR A 4 -6.87 23.16 1.70
N ASN A 5 -7.66 22.16 2.12
CA ASN A 5 -7.13 20.83 2.43
C ASN A 5 -6.87 20.03 1.15
N ASP A 6 -7.71 20.19 0.13
CA ASP A 6 -7.48 19.61 -1.20
C ASP A 6 -6.24 20.22 -1.89
N ASP A 7 -6.00 21.52 -1.73
CA ASP A 7 -4.79 22.19 -2.25
C ASP A 7 -3.51 21.69 -1.57
N LEU A 8 -3.52 21.56 -0.23
CA LEU A 8 -2.39 21.02 0.53
C LEU A 8 -2.09 19.57 0.16
N ARG A 9 -3.14 18.76 0.00
CA ARG A 9 -3.03 17.39 -0.51
C ARG A 9 -2.41 17.38 -1.91
N GLY A 10 -2.86 18.25 -2.81
CA GLY A 10 -2.31 18.39 -4.15
C GLY A 10 -0.81 18.66 -4.13
N ILE A 11 -0.38 19.65 -3.33
CA ILE A 11 1.03 20.02 -3.16
C ILE A 11 1.85 18.84 -2.63
N LEU A 12 1.36 18.13 -1.62
CA LEU A 12 2.04 16.94 -1.07
C LEU A 12 2.22 15.87 -2.13
N LEU A 13 1.17 15.55 -2.88
CA LEU A 13 1.23 14.52 -3.93
C LEU A 13 2.18 14.91 -5.04
N GLU A 14 2.19 16.18 -5.47
CA GLU A 14 3.17 16.68 -6.44
C GLU A 14 4.62 16.57 -5.94
N GLN A 15 4.85 16.86 -4.65
CA GLN A 15 6.18 16.72 -4.06
C GLN A 15 6.63 15.26 -4.00
N VAL A 16 5.75 14.33 -3.60
CA VAL A 16 6.05 12.90 -3.58
C VAL A 16 6.26 12.35 -5.00
N GLU A 17 5.42 12.76 -5.95
CA GLU A 17 5.54 12.36 -7.36
C GLU A 17 6.88 12.83 -7.94
N ARG A 18 7.29 14.07 -7.67
CA ARG A 18 8.59 14.61 -8.10
C ARG A 18 9.76 13.86 -7.45
N LEU A 19 9.71 13.65 -6.14
CA LEU A 19 10.73 12.88 -5.40
C LEU A 19 10.97 11.51 -6.05
N LEU A 20 9.90 10.78 -6.35
CA LEU A 20 9.99 9.44 -6.92
C LEU A 20 10.40 9.46 -8.39
N THR A 21 9.91 10.42 -9.17
CA THR A 21 10.33 10.60 -10.57
C THR A 21 11.84 10.82 -10.66
N ASP A 22 12.40 11.61 -9.75
CA ASP A 22 13.82 11.96 -9.75
C ASP A 22 14.72 10.84 -9.19
N ASN A 23 14.19 9.97 -8.32
CA ASN A 23 15.02 9.06 -7.51
C ASN A 23 14.57 7.58 -7.49
N SER A 24 13.50 7.19 -8.17
CA SER A 24 12.93 5.82 -8.15
C SER A 24 12.80 5.20 -9.55
N GLY A 25 13.79 5.43 -10.41
CA GLY A 25 13.84 4.83 -11.76
C GLY A 25 14.10 3.30 -11.76
N PRO A 26 13.97 2.63 -12.92
CA PRO A 26 14.14 1.18 -13.05
C PRO A 26 15.46 0.63 -12.49
N ASP A 27 16.57 1.37 -12.61
CA ASP A 27 17.87 0.93 -12.11
C ASP A 27 17.92 0.88 -10.59
N VAL A 28 17.22 1.78 -9.90
CA VAL A 28 17.05 1.77 -8.45
C VAL A 28 16.21 0.57 -8.02
N LEU A 29 15.12 0.27 -8.74
CA LEU A 29 14.30 -0.93 -8.49
C LEU A 29 15.13 -2.22 -8.66
N ARG A 30 15.96 -2.31 -9.72
CA ARG A 30 16.86 -3.45 -9.94
C ARG A 30 17.95 -3.56 -8.87
N ALA A 31 18.53 -2.43 -8.43
CA ALA A 31 19.52 -2.39 -7.37
C ALA A 31 18.92 -2.84 -6.03
N ALA A 32 17.72 -2.39 -5.70
CA ALA A 32 16.96 -2.83 -4.54
C ALA A 32 16.72 -4.35 -4.56
N GLU A 33 16.41 -4.93 -5.73
CA GLU A 33 16.29 -6.39 -5.89
C GLU A 33 17.62 -7.14 -5.73
N ARG A 34 18.78 -6.47 -5.78
CA ARG A 34 20.07 -7.06 -5.40
C ARG A 34 20.39 -6.87 -3.91
N GLY A 35 19.59 -6.07 -3.20
CA GLY A 35 19.76 -5.77 -1.79
C GLY A 35 20.48 -4.45 -1.52
N GLU A 36 20.62 -3.59 -2.52
CA GLU A 36 21.19 -2.25 -2.37
C GLU A 36 20.12 -1.29 -1.83
N TRP A 37 20.34 -0.77 -0.61
CA TRP A 37 19.42 0.17 0.02
C TRP A 37 19.37 1.48 -0.79
N PRO A 38 18.19 1.95 -1.22
CA PRO A 38 18.04 3.21 -1.95
C PRO A 38 18.17 4.41 -0.99
N ALA A 39 19.40 4.65 -0.50
CA ALA A 39 19.71 5.59 0.56
C ALA A 39 19.23 7.02 0.26
N ARG A 40 19.55 7.54 -0.93
CA ARG A 40 19.15 8.87 -1.36
C ARG A 40 17.62 9.06 -1.34
N LEU A 41 16.88 8.10 -1.89
CA LEU A 41 15.42 8.16 -1.91
C LEU A 41 14.84 8.14 -0.49
N TRP A 42 15.42 7.36 0.42
CA TRP A 42 15.03 7.37 1.83
C TRP A 42 15.34 8.70 2.52
N GLU A 43 16.56 9.22 2.36
CA GLU A 43 17.02 10.47 2.96
C GLU A 43 16.14 11.66 2.53
N GLU A 44 15.80 11.74 1.24
CA GLU A 44 14.91 12.78 0.74
C GLU A 44 13.46 12.60 1.25
N ALA A 45 12.96 11.36 1.36
CA ALA A 45 11.65 11.10 1.96
C ALA A 45 11.60 11.47 3.46
N GLU A 46 12.67 11.19 4.20
CA GLU A 46 12.82 11.54 5.61
C GLU A 46 12.93 13.07 5.80
N ALA A 47 13.67 13.76 4.92
CA ALA A 47 13.75 15.22 4.93
C ALA A 47 12.40 15.91 4.69
N LEU A 48 11.49 15.27 3.93
CA LEU A 48 10.11 15.71 3.75
C LEU A 48 9.18 15.31 4.92
N GLY A 49 9.68 14.60 5.93
CA GLY A 49 8.89 14.13 7.07
C GLY A 49 7.90 13.02 6.75
N LEU A 50 8.01 12.40 5.56
CA LEU A 50 7.05 11.41 5.08
C LEU A 50 6.91 10.19 6.02
N PRO A 51 7.97 9.63 6.65
CA PRO A 51 7.83 8.49 7.56
C PRO A 51 6.90 8.75 8.76
N LEU A 52 6.72 10.02 9.16
CA LEU A 52 5.86 10.42 10.28
C LEU A 52 4.55 11.07 9.82
N ALA A 53 4.26 11.11 8.53
CA ALA A 53 3.20 11.99 8.01
C ALA A 53 1.79 11.65 8.52
N LEU A 54 1.50 10.39 8.85
CA LEU A 54 0.23 9.98 9.50
C LEU A 54 0.18 10.23 11.02
N ALA A 55 1.31 10.48 11.67
CA ALA A 55 1.33 10.81 13.09
C ALA A 55 0.86 12.26 13.31
N PRO A 56 0.19 12.57 14.43
CA PRO A 56 -0.26 13.94 14.72
C PRO A 56 0.92 14.89 14.94
N GLU A 57 0.70 16.18 14.68
CA GLU A 57 1.70 17.25 14.87
C GLU A 57 2.24 17.32 16.30
N SER A 58 1.39 17.05 17.30
CA SER A 58 1.78 16.97 18.71
C SER A 58 2.80 15.85 19.01
N MET A 59 2.96 14.92 18.09
CA MET A 59 3.92 13.81 18.14
C MET A 59 4.99 13.93 17.04
N GLY A 60 5.15 15.11 16.42
CA GLY A 60 6.17 15.39 15.41
C GLY A 60 5.85 14.92 13.98
N GLY A 61 4.60 14.50 13.72
CA GLY A 61 4.15 14.16 12.37
C GLY A 61 3.42 15.29 11.66
N ALA A 62 2.81 15.00 10.51
CA ALA A 62 2.06 15.97 9.70
C ALA A 62 0.53 15.89 9.89
N GLY A 63 0.03 14.90 10.63
CA GLY A 63 -1.39 14.74 10.93
C GLY A 63 -2.25 14.35 9.73
N LEU A 64 -1.67 13.72 8.70
CA LEU A 64 -2.42 13.31 7.50
C LEU A 64 -3.56 12.33 7.85
N GLY A 65 -4.65 12.44 7.10
CA GLY A 65 -5.70 11.42 7.08
C GLY A 65 -5.27 10.16 6.31
N TRP A 66 -6.00 9.07 6.52
CA TRP A 66 -5.90 7.84 5.77
C TRP A 66 -6.22 8.03 4.28
N ALA A 67 -7.14 8.92 3.90
CA ALA A 67 -7.41 9.22 2.49
C ALA A 67 -6.20 9.85 1.79
N ASP A 68 -5.47 10.73 2.47
CA ASP A 68 -4.26 11.36 1.94
C ASP A 68 -3.11 10.37 1.90
N ALA A 69 -2.95 9.56 2.94
CA ALA A 69 -1.96 8.49 2.96
C ALA A 69 -2.20 7.45 1.86
N VAL A 70 -3.44 7.06 1.59
CA VAL A 70 -3.80 6.19 0.45
C VAL A 70 -3.34 6.80 -0.87
N ALA A 71 -3.54 8.11 -1.08
CA ALA A 71 -3.09 8.77 -2.29
C ALA A 71 -1.56 8.77 -2.43
N VAL A 72 -0.84 9.03 -1.33
CA VAL A 72 0.63 8.90 -1.29
C VAL A 72 1.06 7.46 -1.60
N TRP A 73 0.38 6.45 -1.05
CA TRP A 73 0.71 5.04 -1.28
C TRP A 73 0.40 4.58 -2.70
N GLN A 74 -0.63 5.14 -3.36
CA GLN A 74 -0.86 4.95 -4.78
C GLN A 74 0.28 5.53 -5.61
N VAL A 75 0.77 6.74 -5.27
CA VAL A 75 1.96 7.32 -5.92
C VAL A 75 3.19 6.42 -5.73
N LEU A 76 3.44 5.91 -4.52
CA LEU A 76 4.52 4.94 -4.26
C LEU A 76 4.37 3.67 -5.12
N GLY A 77 3.13 3.17 -5.25
CA GLY A 77 2.80 2.04 -6.12
C GLY A 77 3.09 2.31 -7.59
N ARG A 78 2.74 3.50 -8.09
CA ARG A 78 2.94 3.93 -9.47
C ARG A 78 4.42 4.02 -9.85
N HIS A 79 5.28 4.31 -8.88
CA HIS A 79 6.73 4.31 -9.07
C HIS A 79 7.38 2.97 -8.70
N GLY A 80 6.61 1.98 -8.23
CA GLY A 80 7.15 0.71 -7.76
C GLY A 80 8.19 0.89 -6.65
N ALA A 81 8.03 1.96 -5.86
CA ALA A 81 9.05 2.51 -4.97
C ALA A 81 9.57 1.42 -4.00
N PRO A 82 10.88 1.10 -4.03
CA PRO A 82 11.44 -0.01 -3.25
C PRO A 82 11.78 0.39 -1.81
N LEU A 83 10.87 1.10 -1.14
CA LEU A 83 11.05 1.64 0.21
C LEU A 83 9.95 1.21 1.18
N PRO A 84 10.29 0.98 2.46
CA PRO A 84 9.32 0.65 3.49
C PRO A 84 8.61 1.90 4.07
N LEU A 85 8.50 2.98 3.27
CA LEU A 85 7.99 4.29 3.71
C LEU A 85 6.57 4.20 4.24
N ALA A 86 5.68 3.57 3.47
CA ALA A 86 4.27 3.44 3.80
C ALA A 86 4.07 2.62 5.10
N GLY A 87 4.86 1.56 5.29
CA GLY A 87 4.84 0.78 6.52
C GLY A 87 5.33 1.59 7.73
N SER A 88 6.32 2.45 7.53
CA SER A 88 6.81 3.37 8.55
C SER A 88 5.78 4.42 8.96
N MET A 89 5.05 4.99 7.99
CA MET A 89 3.91 5.88 8.26
C MET A 89 2.87 5.22 9.17
N VAL A 90 2.50 3.98 8.86
CA VAL A 90 1.54 3.21 9.66
C VAL A 90 2.09 2.93 11.06
N ALA A 91 3.35 2.50 11.17
CA ALA A 91 4.00 2.25 12.45
C ALA A 91 4.00 3.50 13.35
N ALA A 92 4.38 4.66 12.80
CA ALA A 92 4.36 5.93 13.49
C ALA A 92 2.96 6.32 13.97
N ALA A 93 1.95 6.15 13.11
CA ALA A 93 0.55 6.46 13.43
C ALA A 93 -0.01 5.60 14.58
N LEU A 94 0.33 4.30 14.59
CA LEU A 94 -0.12 3.37 15.63
C LEU A 94 0.58 3.63 16.96
N LEU A 95 1.88 3.94 16.95
CA LEU A 95 2.63 4.36 18.14
C LEU A 95 2.03 5.64 18.73
N ALA A 96 1.86 6.67 17.92
CA ALA A 96 1.30 7.95 18.36
C ALA A 96 -0.13 7.80 18.90
N SER A 97 -0.95 6.98 18.24
CA SER A 97 -2.32 6.67 18.71
C SER A 97 -2.35 5.93 20.05
N ALA A 98 -1.27 5.22 20.39
CA ALA A 98 -1.10 4.54 21.67
C ALA A 98 -0.42 5.42 22.74
N GLY A 99 -0.17 6.70 22.45
CA GLY A 99 0.50 7.63 23.35
C GLY A 99 2.02 7.49 23.40
N ILE A 100 2.62 6.77 22.45
CA ILE A 100 4.07 6.62 22.33
C ILE A 100 4.57 7.58 21.25
N ALA A 101 5.48 8.48 21.60
CA ALA A 101 6.13 9.35 20.62
C ALA A 101 6.93 8.51 19.62
N PRO A 102 6.62 8.56 18.31
CA PRO A 102 7.34 7.79 17.30
C PRO A 102 8.76 8.37 17.14
N PRO A 103 9.81 7.53 17.16
CA PRO A 103 11.17 7.99 16.90
C PRO A 103 11.36 8.42 15.44
N SER A 104 12.38 9.23 15.16
CA SER A 104 12.77 9.56 13.79
C SER A 104 13.39 8.36 13.06
N GLY A 105 13.48 8.45 11.73
CA GLY A 105 14.05 7.41 10.88
C GLY A 105 13.08 6.26 10.58
N PHE A 106 13.65 5.13 10.14
CA PHE A 106 12.86 3.97 9.70
C PHE A 106 12.34 3.16 10.88
N ILE A 107 11.02 3.22 11.09
CA ILE A 107 10.25 2.36 11.99
C ILE A 107 9.64 1.21 11.19
N ALA A 108 10.01 -0.03 11.48
CA ALA A 108 9.41 -1.22 10.90
C ALA A 108 8.07 -1.56 11.56
N LEU A 109 7.03 -1.82 10.77
CA LEU A 109 5.77 -2.39 11.26
C LEU A 109 5.88 -3.91 11.27
N ALA A 110 5.92 -4.53 12.46
CA ALA A 110 5.94 -5.97 12.61
C ALA A 110 4.53 -6.54 12.76
N LEU A 111 4.18 -7.50 11.89
CA LEU A 111 2.97 -8.30 11.97
C LEU A 111 3.33 -9.77 12.28
N PRO A 112 2.55 -10.48 13.11
CA PRO A 112 2.79 -11.88 13.41
C PRO A 112 2.89 -12.73 12.14
N GLY A 113 4.01 -13.44 11.97
CA GLY A 113 4.21 -14.34 10.83
C GLY A 113 4.56 -13.65 9.51
N GLU A 114 4.67 -12.32 9.45
CA GLU A 114 5.10 -11.58 8.26
C GLU A 114 6.57 -11.14 8.36
N ALA A 115 7.20 -10.94 7.20
CA ALA A 115 8.53 -10.35 7.11
C ALA A 115 8.38 -8.87 6.74
N VAL A 116 9.25 -8.02 7.26
CA VAL A 116 9.24 -6.57 7.00
C VAL A 116 10.21 -6.26 5.86
N PRO A 117 9.76 -5.60 4.78
CA PRO A 117 10.65 -5.09 3.75
C PRO A 117 11.74 -4.23 4.37
N TRP A 118 13.00 -4.52 4.02
CA TRP A 118 14.18 -3.83 4.53
C TRP A 118 14.36 -3.82 6.05
N GLY A 119 13.73 -4.73 6.80
CA GLY A 119 13.78 -4.75 8.27
C GLY A 119 15.19 -4.56 8.85
N ARG A 120 16.23 -5.15 8.25
CA ARG A 120 17.65 -4.96 8.63
C ARG A 120 18.17 -3.51 8.65
N ARG A 121 17.41 -2.57 8.09
CA ARG A 121 17.70 -1.12 8.06
C ARG A 121 16.86 -0.34 9.08
N ALA A 122 15.87 -0.97 9.69
CA ALA A 122 14.98 -0.32 10.63
C ALA A 122 15.72 -0.04 11.93
N GLY A 123 15.69 1.22 12.34
CA GLY A 123 16.21 1.65 13.63
C GLY A 123 15.20 1.46 14.75
N HIS A 124 13.96 1.05 14.49
CA HIS A 124 12.96 0.73 15.50
C HIS A 124 11.93 -0.25 14.94
N VAL A 125 11.22 -0.98 15.81
CA VAL A 125 10.10 -1.85 15.41
C VAL A 125 8.87 -1.52 16.23
N ALA A 126 7.75 -1.26 15.56
CA ALA A 126 6.42 -1.19 16.15
C ALA A 126 5.71 -2.53 15.97
N ALA A 127 5.19 -3.09 17.06
CA ALA A 127 4.40 -4.32 17.03
C ALA A 127 3.03 -4.07 17.69
N VAL A 128 1.98 -4.66 17.14
CA VAL A 128 0.64 -4.64 17.72
C VAL A 128 0.22 -6.09 18.00
N ASP A 129 -0.19 -6.37 19.23
CA ASP A 129 -0.67 -7.69 19.60
C ASP A 129 -2.20 -7.85 19.41
N ALA A 130 -2.69 -9.07 19.60
CA ALA A 130 -4.11 -9.39 19.43
C ALA A 130 -5.04 -8.68 20.43
N THR A 131 -4.51 -8.02 21.46
CA THR A 131 -5.28 -7.27 22.47
C THR A 131 -5.33 -5.77 22.17
N GLY A 132 -4.62 -5.32 21.12
CA GLY A 132 -4.48 -3.92 20.75
C GLY A 132 -3.43 -3.18 21.57
N GLN A 133 -2.56 -3.89 22.26
CA GLN A 133 -1.38 -3.31 22.87
C GLN A 133 -0.34 -3.03 21.78
N VAL A 134 0.22 -1.82 21.80
CA VAL A 134 1.30 -1.41 20.91
C VAL A 134 2.59 -1.38 21.70
N ALA A 135 3.64 -1.95 21.13
CA ALA A 135 4.98 -1.93 21.70
C ALA A 135 5.98 -1.31 20.72
N LEU A 136 6.80 -0.40 21.24
CA LEU A 136 7.99 0.09 20.57
C LEU A 136 9.19 -0.76 21.00
N HIS A 137 9.94 -1.30 20.06
CA HIS A 137 11.17 -2.05 20.31
C HIS A 137 12.40 -1.35 19.75
N ALA A 138 13.57 -1.69 20.32
CA ALA A 138 14.83 -0.97 20.23
C ALA A 138 15.58 -1.05 18.89
N ALA A 139 16.69 -0.30 18.85
CA ALA A 139 17.37 0.17 17.65
C ALA A 139 18.36 -0.73 16.94
N ASP A 140 18.64 -1.90 17.51
CA ASP A 140 19.31 -3.00 16.82
C ASP A 140 18.49 -4.29 17.00
N PRO A 141 17.35 -4.40 16.29
CA PRO A 141 16.55 -5.60 16.36
C PRO A 141 17.35 -6.78 15.81
N LYS A 142 17.28 -7.94 16.46
CA LYS A 142 17.84 -9.16 15.86
C LYS A 142 16.97 -9.57 14.69
N TRP A 143 17.47 -9.35 13.49
CA TRP A 143 16.79 -9.72 12.25
C TRP A 143 17.22 -11.09 11.77
N GLN A 144 16.24 -11.95 11.50
CA GLN A 144 16.47 -13.07 10.61
C GLN A 144 16.41 -12.53 9.17
N HIS A 145 17.58 -12.45 8.53
CA HIS A 145 17.69 -11.92 7.18
C HIS A 145 17.02 -12.83 6.16
N GLY A 146 16.19 -12.24 5.32
CA GLY A 146 15.47 -12.94 4.27
C GLY A 146 15.32 -12.10 3.02
N ARG A 147 14.42 -12.54 2.15
CA ARG A 147 14.11 -11.91 0.87
C ARG A 147 12.68 -12.24 0.48
N SER A 148 11.96 -11.30 -0.11
CA SER A 148 10.68 -11.58 -0.76
C SER A 148 10.91 -12.56 -1.90
N LEU A 149 10.16 -13.67 -1.92
CA LEU A 149 10.31 -14.71 -2.93
C LEU A 149 10.04 -14.18 -4.34
N ILE A 150 9.04 -13.29 -4.47
CA ILE A 150 8.57 -12.78 -5.76
C ILE A 150 9.15 -11.38 -6.01
N GLY A 151 8.97 -10.46 -5.05
CA GLY A 151 9.45 -9.08 -5.15
C GLY A 151 10.97 -8.93 -5.10
N ARG A 152 11.69 -9.98 -4.66
CA ARG A 152 13.16 -10.06 -4.55
C ARG A 152 13.83 -9.02 -3.65
N GLU A 153 13.12 -8.03 -3.12
CA GLU A 153 13.66 -7.11 -2.13
C GLU A 153 13.98 -7.81 -0.80
N PRO A 154 14.96 -7.31 -0.03
CA PRO A 154 15.20 -7.75 1.33
C PRO A 154 13.93 -7.72 2.17
N ALA A 155 13.62 -8.83 2.84
CA ALA A 155 12.45 -8.96 3.71
C ALA A 155 12.86 -9.76 4.93
N ASP A 156 12.83 -9.12 6.10
CA ASP A 156 13.49 -9.61 7.30
C ASP A 156 12.46 -9.85 8.41
N ARG A 157 12.69 -10.86 9.25
CA ARG A 157 11.80 -11.15 10.39
C ARG A 157 12.45 -10.67 11.68
N ALA A 158 11.73 -9.83 12.43
CA ALA A 158 12.21 -9.32 13.70
C ALA A 158 12.07 -10.39 14.80
N THR A 159 13.13 -10.58 15.58
CA THR A 159 13.02 -11.20 16.91
C THR A 159 12.84 -10.07 17.93
N LEU A 160 11.61 -9.93 18.44
CA LEU A 160 11.27 -8.85 19.37
C LEU A 160 11.86 -9.14 20.75
N GLY A 161 12.68 -8.20 21.24
CA GLY A 161 13.19 -8.21 22.62
C GLY A 161 12.24 -7.47 23.57
N THR A 162 12.79 -7.02 24.71
CA THR A 162 12.03 -6.20 25.67
C THR A 162 11.56 -4.88 25.02
N PRO A 163 10.28 -4.50 25.16
CA PRO A 163 9.78 -3.24 24.62
C PRO A 163 10.37 -2.04 25.37
N LEU A 164 10.70 -0.99 24.63
CA LEU A 164 11.11 0.32 25.13
C LEU A 164 9.92 1.10 25.71
N ALA A 165 8.76 0.98 25.06
CA ALA A 165 7.52 1.61 25.48
C ALA A 165 6.34 0.72 25.11
N ILE A 166 5.27 0.81 25.91
CA ILE A 166 4.02 0.10 25.70
C ILE A 166 2.87 1.08 25.86
N GLY A 167 1.91 0.99 24.96
CA GLY A 167 0.68 1.76 24.98
C GLY A 167 -0.49 0.92 24.48
N ARG A 168 -1.68 1.51 24.43
CA ARG A 168 -2.88 0.82 23.97
C ARG A 168 -3.59 1.61 22.89
N LEU A 169 -3.99 0.92 21.82
CA LEU A 169 -4.78 1.53 20.76
C LEU A 169 -6.17 1.93 21.29
N PRO A 170 -6.71 3.06 20.82
CA PRO A 170 -8.10 3.41 21.05
C PRO A 170 -9.03 2.46 20.29
N ASP A 171 -10.24 2.25 20.80
CA ASP A 171 -11.25 1.32 20.25
C ASP A 171 -11.56 1.56 18.76
N ARG A 172 -11.51 2.83 18.31
CA ARG A 172 -11.73 3.21 16.90
C ARG A 172 -10.73 2.58 15.91
N LEU A 173 -9.54 2.21 16.36
CA LEU A 173 -8.54 1.49 15.56
C LEU A 173 -8.66 -0.02 15.74
N GLY A 174 -8.97 -0.46 16.97
CA GLY A 174 -9.14 -1.86 17.34
C GLY A 174 -7.83 -2.67 17.36
N PRO A 175 -7.86 -3.92 17.84
CA PRO A 175 -6.65 -4.73 18.01
C PRO A 175 -5.96 -5.11 16.69
N GLU A 176 -6.73 -5.28 15.61
CA GLU A 176 -6.19 -5.62 14.29
C GLU A 176 -5.84 -4.38 13.44
N ALA A 177 -5.64 -3.21 14.05
CA ALA A 177 -5.34 -1.97 13.33
C ALA A 177 -4.14 -2.11 12.39
N ALA A 178 -3.07 -2.78 12.83
CA ALA A 178 -1.88 -3.01 12.00
C ALA A 178 -2.18 -3.85 10.76
N LEU A 179 -3.00 -4.91 10.90
CA LEU A 179 -3.41 -5.75 9.77
C LEU A 179 -4.30 -4.99 8.79
N ARG A 180 -5.27 -4.22 9.29
CA ARG A 180 -6.18 -3.41 8.45
C ARG A 180 -5.42 -2.29 7.72
N ALA A 181 -4.54 -1.59 8.41
CA ALA A 181 -3.72 -0.55 7.81
C ALA A 181 -2.75 -1.12 6.76
N GLY A 182 -2.11 -2.26 7.05
CA GLY A 182 -1.26 -2.96 6.08
C GLY A 182 -2.03 -3.44 4.84
N ALA A 183 -3.25 -3.96 5.01
CA ALA A 183 -4.10 -4.36 3.89
C ALA A 183 -4.51 -3.16 3.02
N LEU A 184 -4.91 -2.04 3.63
CA LEU A 184 -5.23 -0.80 2.92
C LEU A 184 -4.02 -0.25 2.16
N LEU A 185 -2.87 -0.22 2.82
CA LEU A 185 -1.58 0.17 2.25
C LEU A 185 -1.21 -0.65 1.01
N HIS A 186 -1.26 -1.97 1.10
CA HIS A 186 -0.89 -2.82 -0.02
C HIS A 186 -1.91 -2.76 -1.15
N ALA A 187 -3.20 -2.60 -0.83
CA ALA A 187 -4.22 -2.36 -1.85
C ALA A 187 -3.95 -1.06 -2.63
N ALA A 188 -3.58 0.02 -1.92
CA ALA A 188 -3.24 1.31 -2.54
C ALA A 188 -1.98 1.21 -3.43
N GLN A 189 -0.94 0.52 -2.96
CA GLN A 189 0.27 0.28 -3.76
C GLN A 189 -0.03 -0.53 -5.03
N ILE A 190 -0.89 -1.55 -4.93
CA ILE A 190 -1.34 -2.33 -6.09
C ILE A 190 -2.11 -1.45 -7.09
N ALA A 191 -3.04 -0.61 -6.62
CA ALA A 191 -3.80 0.30 -7.48
C ALA A 191 -2.85 1.24 -8.26
N GLY A 192 -1.86 1.83 -7.58
CA GLY A 192 -0.84 2.64 -8.23
C GLY A 192 0.01 1.88 -9.25
N ALA A 193 0.45 0.66 -8.91
CA ALA A 193 1.23 -0.15 -9.84
C ALA A 193 0.42 -0.58 -11.07
N LEU A 194 -0.89 -0.81 -10.92
CA LEU A 194 -1.79 -1.07 -12.04
C LEU A 194 -1.85 0.10 -13.03
N GLU A 195 -1.91 1.34 -12.52
CA GLU A 195 -1.84 2.54 -13.36
C GLU A 195 -0.52 2.61 -14.14
N ALA A 196 0.60 2.33 -13.47
CA ALA A 196 1.93 2.37 -14.10
C ALA A 196 2.09 1.32 -15.20
N VAL A 197 1.72 0.06 -14.92
CA VAL A 197 1.83 -1.01 -15.94
C VAL A 197 0.86 -0.78 -17.08
N LEU A 198 -0.33 -0.22 -16.84
CA LEU A 198 -1.24 0.18 -17.91
C LEU A 198 -0.61 1.27 -18.80
N ALA A 199 -0.04 2.32 -18.20
CA ALA A 199 0.61 3.41 -18.94
C ALA A 199 1.76 2.89 -19.81
N MET A 200 2.65 2.07 -19.25
CA MET A 200 3.74 1.42 -19.99
C MET A 200 3.21 0.55 -21.13
N THR A 201 2.11 -0.18 -20.90
CA THR A 201 1.52 -1.05 -21.92
C THR A 201 0.88 -0.27 -23.04
N VAL A 202 0.21 0.85 -22.75
CA VAL A 202 -0.36 1.74 -23.77
C VAL A 202 0.76 2.35 -24.62
N GLU A 203 1.84 2.81 -23.99
CA GLU A 203 3.01 3.34 -24.70
C GLU A 203 3.64 2.26 -25.61
N TYR A 204 3.90 1.08 -25.06
CA TYR A 204 4.45 -0.05 -25.83
C TYR A 204 3.54 -0.43 -27.00
N ALA A 205 2.22 -0.48 -26.77
CA ALA A 205 1.26 -0.83 -27.81
C ALA A 205 1.24 0.18 -28.98
N ASN A 206 1.49 1.45 -28.70
CA ASN A 206 1.51 2.51 -29.71
C ASN A 206 2.86 2.62 -30.45
N THR A 207 3.95 2.19 -29.81
CA THR A 207 5.30 2.26 -30.41
C THR A 207 5.69 0.97 -31.15
N ARG A 208 5.28 -0.20 -30.64
CA ARG A 208 5.58 -1.50 -31.26
C ARG A 208 4.75 -1.71 -32.53
N LYS A 209 5.42 -1.90 -33.68
CA LYS A 209 4.77 -2.20 -34.96
C LYS A 209 4.86 -3.67 -35.33
N GLN A 210 3.74 -4.27 -35.74
CA GLN A 210 3.63 -5.60 -36.34
C GLN A 210 2.57 -5.57 -37.45
N PHE A 211 2.74 -6.38 -38.49
CA PHE A 211 1.86 -6.39 -39.66
C PHE A 211 1.61 -4.99 -40.24
N GLY A 212 2.67 -4.17 -40.31
CA GLY A 212 2.65 -2.84 -40.93
C GLY A 212 2.05 -1.70 -40.10
N ARG A 213 1.59 -1.92 -38.86
CA ARG A 213 1.00 -0.87 -38.00
C ARG A 213 1.28 -1.08 -36.51
N PRO A 214 1.07 -0.06 -35.64
CA PRO A 214 1.16 -0.24 -34.19
C PRO A 214 0.25 -1.36 -33.68
N ILE A 215 0.70 -2.13 -32.70
CA ILE A 215 -0.11 -3.22 -32.15
C ILE A 215 -1.38 -2.72 -31.43
N GLY A 216 -1.37 -1.47 -30.93
CA GLY A 216 -2.54 -0.80 -30.39
C GLY A 216 -3.67 -0.55 -31.39
N ALA A 217 -3.43 -0.72 -32.70
CA ALA A 217 -4.45 -0.61 -33.74
C ALA A 217 -5.27 -1.91 -33.93
N PHE A 218 -4.91 -3.01 -33.27
CA PHE A 218 -5.69 -4.25 -33.31
C PHE A 218 -6.75 -4.26 -32.21
N GLN A 219 -8.00 -4.54 -32.57
CA GLN A 219 -9.14 -4.54 -31.64
C GLN A 219 -8.92 -5.45 -30.42
N ALA A 220 -8.29 -6.62 -30.61
CA ALA A 220 -8.00 -7.53 -29.51
C ALA A 220 -7.08 -6.88 -28.45
N VAL A 221 -6.06 -6.11 -28.87
CA VAL A 221 -5.18 -5.37 -27.95
C VAL A 221 -5.94 -4.22 -27.29
N GLN A 222 -6.80 -3.52 -28.01
CA GLN A 222 -7.64 -2.46 -27.45
C GLN A 222 -8.58 -2.97 -26.37
N GLN A 223 -9.22 -4.13 -26.60
CA GLN A 223 -10.08 -4.79 -25.60
C GLN A 223 -9.30 -5.18 -24.35
N GLN A 224 -8.10 -5.75 -24.52
CA GLN A 224 -7.21 -6.09 -23.40
C GLN A 224 -6.84 -4.83 -22.58
N LEU A 225 -6.41 -3.75 -23.25
CA LEU A 225 -6.09 -2.48 -22.58
C LEU A 225 -7.31 -1.87 -21.87
N ALA A 226 -8.50 -1.96 -22.46
CA ALA A 226 -9.74 -1.48 -21.85
C ALA A 226 -10.09 -2.28 -20.58
N LEU A 227 -9.91 -3.61 -20.59
CA LEU A 227 -10.10 -4.44 -19.40
C LEU A 227 -9.09 -4.07 -18.31
N CYS A 228 -7.81 -3.92 -18.65
CA CYS A 228 -6.80 -3.50 -17.68
C CYS A 228 -7.09 -2.11 -17.11
N ALA A 229 -7.62 -1.18 -17.91
CA ALA A 229 -8.04 0.13 -17.45
C ALA A 229 -9.23 0.06 -16.49
N ALA A 230 -10.19 -0.84 -16.74
CA ALA A 230 -11.31 -1.08 -15.84
C ALA A 230 -10.84 -1.64 -14.49
N GLU A 231 -9.91 -2.60 -14.48
CA GLU A 231 -9.30 -3.14 -13.27
C GLU A 231 -8.56 -2.06 -12.46
N ALA A 232 -7.73 -1.24 -13.13
CA ALA A 232 -7.01 -0.14 -12.49
C ALA A 232 -7.99 0.89 -11.88
N ALA A 233 -9.04 1.27 -12.62
CA ALA A 233 -10.05 2.20 -12.14
C ALA A 233 -10.84 1.64 -10.94
N ALA A 234 -11.25 0.37 -10.98
CA ALA A 234 -11.96 -0.29 -9.89
C ALA A 234 -11.11 -0.34 -8.62
N ALA A 235 -9.84 -0.75 -8.74
CA ALA A 235 -8.89 -0.77 -7.62
C ALA A 235 -8.69 0.65 -7.04
N GLY A 236 -8.48 1.66 -7.89
CA GLY A 236 -8.30 3.05 -7.49
C GLY A 236 -9.49 3.64 -6.72
N VAL A 237 -10.71 3.37 -7.18
CA VAL A 237 -11.92 3.83 -6.48
C VAL A 237 -12.09 3.10 -5.15
N ALA A 238 -11.87 1.78 -5.10
CA ALA A 238 -12.04 0.99 -3.89
C ALA A 238 -11.09 1.45 -2.77
N VAL A 239 -9.81 1.69 -3.07
CA VAL A 239 -8.84 2.18 -2.07
C VAL A 239 -9.15 3.60 -1.60
N ALA A 240 -9.58 4.47 -2.52
CA ALA A 240 -9.98 5.84 -2.16
C ALA A 240 -11.19 5.84 -1.21
N GLN A 241 -12.19 4.98 -1.44
CA GLN A 241 -13.33 4.84 -0.53
C GLN A 241 -12.92 4.26 0.83
N ALA A 242 -12.03 3.28 0.85
CA ALA A 242 -11.51 2.72 2.09
C ALA A 242 -10.73 3.74 2.93
N GLY A 243 -9.90 4.57 2.30
CA GLY A 243 -9.21 5.68 2.98
C GLY A 243 -10.18 6.68 3.60
N ARG A 244 -11.19 7.14 2.84
CA ARG A 244 -12.22 8.06 3.36
C ARG A 244 -13.05 7.44 4.48
N ALA A 245 -13.39 6.16 4.38
CA ALA A 245 -14.11 5.46 5.43
C ALA A 245 -13.27 5.34 6.71
N ALA A 246 -11.96 5.08 6.58
CA ALA A 246 -11.03 5.04 7.70
C ALA A 246 -10.88 6.40 8.40
N ASP A 247 -10.90 7.51 7.66
CA ASP A 247 -10.92 8.86 8.24
C ASP A 247 -12.21 9.13 9.02
N ARG A 248 -13.36 8.84 8.41
CA ARG A 248 -14.66 9.13 9.03
C ARG A 248 -14.95 8.25 10.26
N ARG A 249 -14.55 6.98 10.23
CA ARG A 249 -15.04 5.96 11.18
C ARG A 249 -13.93 5.28 12.00
N GLY A 250 -12.67 5.48 11.63
CA GLY A 250 -11.54 4.72 12.13
C GLY A 250 -11.39 3.35 11.44
N LEU A 251 -10.17 2.78 11.49
CA LEU A 251 -9.82 1.51 10.84
C LEU A 251 -10.74 0.35 11.24
N ALA A 252 -11.17 0.29 12.51
CA ALA A 252 -12.00 -0.82 12.99
C ALA A 252 -13.39 -0.84 12.32
N ARG A 253 -14.01 0.34 12.15
CA ARG A 253 -15.35 0.46 11.57
C ARG A 253 -15.34 0.51 10.03
N ALA A 254 -14.19 0.83 9.44
CA ALA A 254 -13.96 0.80 7.98
C ALA A 254 -13.54 -0.58 7.44
N GLU A 255 -13.65 -1.65 8.24
CA GLU A 255 -13.15 -2.99 7.86
C GLU A 255 -13.75 -3.51 6.56
N PHE A 256 -15.04 -3.26 6.30
CA PHE A 256 -15.68 -3.71 5.06
C PHE A 256 -15.07 -3.03 3.83
N GLU A 257 -14.84 -1.72 3.89
CA GLU A 257 -14.26 -0.95 2.79
C GLU A 257 -12.79 -1.36 2.57
N ILE A 258 -12.02 -1.54 3.65
CA ILE A 258 -10.63 -2.02 3.58
C ILE A 258 -10.57 -3.44 3.00
N ALA A 259 -11.44 -4.34 3.47
CA ALA A 259 -11.54 -5.70 2.96
C ALA A 259 -11.92 -5.71 1.47
N SER A 260 -12.90 -4.89 1.09
CA SER A 260 -13.34 -4.74 -0.31
C SER A 260 -12.20 -4.22 -1.18
N ALA A 261 -11.50 -3.18 -0.73
CA ALA A 261 -10.36 -2.62 -1.45
C ALA A 261 -9.23 -3.65 -1.62
N LYS A 262 -8.92 -4.42 -0.59
CA LYS A 262 -7.91 -5.48 -0.65
C LYS A 262 -8.29 -6.62 -1.60
N VAL A 263 -9.57 -7.02 -1.63
CA VAL A 263 -10.08 -8.02 -2.57
C VAL A 263 -10.01 -7.49 -4.01
N VAL A 264 -10.60 -6.32 -4.27
CA VAL A 264 -10.64 -5.72 -5.62
C VAL A 264 -9.23 -5.49 -6.16
N ALA A 265 -8.36 -4.86 -5.37
CA ALA A 265 -6.99 -4.60 -5.82
C ALA A 265 -6.21 -5.91 -6.03
N GLY A 266 -6.36 -6.91 -5.16
CA GLY A 266 -5.67 -8.18 -5.29
C GLY A 266 -6.09 -8.99 -6.53
N GLU A 267 -7.38 -9.06 -6.81
CA GLU A 267 -7.90 -9.69 -8.04
C GLU A 267 -7.43 -8.93 -9.29
N ALA A 268 -7.53 -7.59 -9.26
CA ALA A 268 -7.04 -6.71 -10.31
C ALA A 268 -5.53 -6.88 -10.58
N ALA A 269 -4.72 -7.15 -9.55
CA ALA A 269 -3.29 -7.43 -9.73
C ALA A 269 -3.04 -8.67 -10.60
N GLY A 270 -3.85 -9.72 -10.42
CA GLY A 270 -3.77 -10.94 -11.23
C GLY A 270 -4.23 -10.70 -12.67
N ALA A 271 -5.41 -10.12 -12.83
CA ALA A 271 -6.00 -9.83 -14.14
C ALA A 271 -5.13 -8.84 -14.95
N GLY A 272 -4.75 -7.72 -14.33
CA GLY A 272 -3.88 -6.71 -14.92
C GLY A 272 -2.51 -7.27 -15.32
N ALA A 273 -1.84 -8.04 -14.44
CA ALA A 273 -0.56 -8.67 -14.78
C ALA A 273 -0.67 -9.61 -15.99
N ALA A 274 -1.73 -10.44 -16.06
CA ALA A 274 -1.94 -11.33 -17.19
C ALA A 274 -2.09 -10.56 -18.50
N ILE A 275 -2.89 -9.48 -18.50
CA ILE A 275 -3.12 -8.62 -19.66
C ILE A 275 -1.83 -7.96 -20.13
N VAL A 276 -1.11 -7.26 -19.23
CA VAL A 276 0.06 -6.46 -19.62
C VAL A 276 1.20 -7.34 -20.13
N HIS A 277 1.41 -8.51 -19.53
CA HIS A 277 2.39 -9.48 -20.02
C HIS A 277 1.98 -10.09 -21.37
N GLN A 278 0.68 -10.34 -21.59
CA GLN A 278 0.18 -10.82 -22.88
C GLN A 278 0.42 -9.81 -24.01
N VAL A 279 0.23 -8.51 -23.74
CA VAL A 279 0.46 -7.44 -24.73
C VAL A 279 1.95 -7.23 -25.01
N HIS A 280 2.81 -7.29 -23.98
CA HIS A 280 4.25 -7.17 -24.16
C HIS A 280 4.88 -8.43 -24.81
N ALA A 281 4.30 -9.61 -24.58
CA ALA A 281 4.88 -10.90 -24.95
C ALA A 281 6.30 -11.07 -24.35
N ALA A 282 7.24 -11.63 -25.10
CA ALA A 282 8.56 -12.02 -24.57
C ALA A 282 9.29 -10.88 -23.84
N ILE A 283 9.30 -9.65 -24.37
CA ILE A 283 10.01 -8.51 -23.78
C ILE A 283 9.49 -8.15 -22.38
N GLY A 284 8.23 -8.46 -22.06
CA GLY A 284 7.65 -8.20 -20.74
C GLY A 284 8.30 -9.02 -19.61
N PHE A 285 8.98 -10.12 -19.97
CA PHE A 285 9.60 -11.05 -19.03
C PHE A 285 11.13 -10.92 -18.97
N THR A 286 11.73 -10.11 -19.83
CA THR A 286 13.19 -9.96 -19.89
C THR A 286 13.66 -8.74 -19.09
N ASP A 287 14.96 -8.70 -18.76
CA ASP A 287 15.52 -7.62 -17.94
C ASP A 287 15.58 -6.27 -18.69
N GLU A 288 15.43 -6.27 -20.02
CA GLU A 288 15.43 -5.08 -20.88
C GLU A 288 14.22 -4.16 -20.65
N HIS A 289 13.10 -4.66 -20.12
CA HIS A 289 11.90 -3.85 -19.90
C HIS A 289 11.49 -3.85 -18.42
N PRO A 290 11.10 -2.72 -17.81
CA PRO A 290 10.85 -2.66 -16.36
C PRO A 290 9.54 -3.31 -15.90
N LEU A 291 8.63 -3.70 -16.81
CA LEU A 291 7.30 -4.22 -16.49
C LEU A 291 7.30 -5.30 -15.39
N HIS A 292 8.20 -6.28 -15.48
CA HIS A 292 8.28 -7.38 -14.51
C HIS A 292 8.67 -6.93 -13.10
N LEU A 293 9.28 -5.75 -12.93
CA LEU A 293 9.59 -5.17 -11.61
C LEU A 293 8.29 -4.80 -10.87
N TYR A 294 7.31 -4.27 -11.59
CA TYR A 294 6.01 -3.84 -11.05
C TYR A 294 5.09 -5.04 -10.81
N THR A 295 4.95 -5.95 -11.79
CA THR A 295 4.02 -7.08 -11.64
C THR A 295 4.44 -8.04 -10.51
N ARG A 296 5.74 -8.21 -10.27
CA ARG A 296 6.24 -9.02 -9.14
C ARG A 296 5.97 -8.36 -7.78
N ARG A 297 6.06 -7.03 -7.71
CA ARG A 297 5.69 -6.27 -6.50
C ARG A 297 4.20 -6.39 -6.21
N MET A 298 3.36 -6.22 -7.23
CA MET A 298 1.92 -6.46 -7.14
C MET A 298 1.61 -7.85 -6.56
N TRP A 299 2.24 -8.91 -7.05
CA TRP A 299 2.06 -10.27 -6.50
C TRP A 299 2.54 -10.41 -5.05
N SER A 300 3.64 -9.76 -4.67
CA SER A 300 4.11 -9.75 -3.28
C SER A 300 3.14 -9.01 -2.35
N TRP A 301 2.65 -7.84 -2.77
CA TRP A 301 1.70 -7.04 -1.99
C TRP A 301 0.31 -7.69 -1.92
N ARG A 302 -0.09 -8.43 -2.96
CA ARG A 302 -1.35 -9.16 -3.01
C ARG A 302 -1.49 -10.12 -1.83
N ASP A 303 -0.43 -10.86 -1.54
CA ASP A 303 -0.43 -11.90 -0.50
C ASP A 303 -0.11 -11.34 0.92
N ALA A 304 0.49 -10.15 1.01
CA ALA A 304 0.84 -9.49 2.27
C ALA A 304 -0.40 -8.94 3.02
N CYS A 305 -0.34 -8.94 4.36
CA CYS A 305 -1.43 -8.50 5.24
C CYS A 305 -2.76 -9.22 4.94
N GLY A 306 -2.66 -10.51 4.61
CA GLY A 306 -3.77 -11.37 4.25
C GLY A 306 -4.18 -11.27 2.78
N ALA A 307 -4.16 -12.41 2.08
CA ALA A 307 -4.66 -12.54 0.72
C ALA A 307 -6.18 -12.28 0.64
N GLU A 308 -6.67 -12.01 -0.57
CA GLU A 308 -8.06 -11.67 -0.90
C GLU A 308 -9.04 -12.68 -0.31
N ARG A 309 -8.71 -13.98 -0.38
CA ARG A 309 -9.58 -15.05 0.17
C ARG A 309 -9.91 -14.85 1.66
N ILE A 310 -8.96 -14.28 2.44
CA ILE A 310 -9.14 -14.07 3.88
C ILE A 310 -10.11 -12.91 4.08
N TRP A 311 -9.93 -11.82 3.34
CA TRP A 311 -10.78 -10.64 3.41
C TRP A 311 -12.19 -10.89 2.86
N ALA A 312 -12.31 -11.60 1.73
CA ALA A 312 -13.60 -12.03 1.19
C ALA A 312 -14.37 -12.93 2.18
N ARG A 313 -13.67 -13.84 2.88
CA ARG A 313 -14.27 -14.66 3.94
C ARG A 313 -14.79 -13.80 5.09
N ARG A 314 -14.05 -12.78 5.52
CA ARG A 314 -14.48 -11.85 6.59
C ARG A 314 -15.73 -11.06 6.20
N ILE A 315 -15.79 -10.56 4.97
CA ILE A 315 -16.99 -9.92 4.42
C ILE A 315 -18.17 -10.90 4.46
N GLY A 316 -17.98 -12.11 3.94
CA GLY A 316 -19.01 -13.14 3.92
C GLY A 316 -19.50 -13.55 5.31
N GLN A 317 -18.59 -13.74 6.27
CA GLN A 317 -18.93 -14.04 7.66
C GLN A 317 -19.74 -12.91 8.31
N THR A 318 -19.37 -11.65 8.05
CA THR A 318 -20.10 -10.49 8.55
C THR A 318 -21.51 -10.42 7.96
N ALA A 319 -21.65 -10.64 6.66
CA ALA A 319 -22.95 -10.68 5.98
C ALA A 319 -23.84 -11.82 6.51
N LEU A 320 -23.28 -13.01 6.73
CA LEU A 320 -24.00 -14.15 7.29
C LEU A 320 -24.46 -13.90 8.73
N ALA A 321 -23.61 -13.30 9.57
CA ALA A 321 -23.94 -13.00 10.96
C ALA A 321 -25.09 -11.99 11.11
N ARG A 322 -25.23 -11.07 10.16
CA ARG A 322 -26.32 -10.06 10.14
C ARG A 322 -27.60 -10.56 9.48
N GLY A 323 -27.52 -11.65 8.72
CA GLY A 323 -28.61 -12.23 7.96
C GLY A 323 -28.77 -11.60 6.56
N GLY A 324 -29.11 -12.42 5.56
CA GLY A 324 -29.13 -12.00 4.16
C GLY A 324 -30.07 -10.83 3.85
N ALA A 325 -31.16 -10.67 4.62
CA ALA A 325 -32.08 -9.54 4.46
C ALA A 325 -31.44 -8.17 4.82
N ALA A 326 -30.42 -8.16 5.67
CA ALA A 326 -29.72 -6.94 6.07
C ALA A 326 -28.62 -6.53 5.08
N LEU A 327 -28.23 -7.39 4.13
CA LEU A 327 -27.09 -7.15 3.25
C LEU A 327 -27.25 -5.89 2.39
N TRP A 328 -28.38 -5.75 1.69
CA TRP A 328 -28.60 -4.59 0.81
C TRP A 328 -28.74 -3.27 1.58
N PRO A 329 -29.58 -3.17 2.64
CA PRO A 329 -29.63 -1.98 3.49
C PRO A 329 -28.27 -1.59 4.07
N ASP A 330 -27.48 -2.57 4.51
CA ASP A 330 -26.14 -2.32 5.07
C ASP A 330 -25.18 -1.72 4.05
N LEU A 331 -25.23 -2.16 2.79
CA LEU A 331 -24.38 -1.67 1.71
C LEU A 331 -24.75 -0.24 1.31
N THR A 332 -26.04 0.08 1.24
CA THR A 332 -26.50 1.41 0.83
C THR A 332 -26.36 2.45 1.94
N ALA A 333 -26.44 2.05 3.22
CA ALA A 333 -26.29 2.97 4.35
C ALA A 333 -24.83 3.37 4.65
N ARG A 334 -23.84 2.79 3.94
CA ARG A 334 -22.41 3.06 4.17
C ARG A 334 -21.97 4.43 3.69
N ASP A 335 -22.76 5.16 2.93
CA ASP A 335 -22.49 6.57 2.59
C ASP A 335 -23.37 7.54 3.40
N GLU A 336 -24.49 7.07 3.95
CA GLU A 336 -25.50 7.89 4.63
C GLU A 336 -25.26 8.07 6.14
N THR A 337 -24.34 7.33 6.73
CA THR A 337 -23.94 7.54 8.14
C THR A 337 -22.98 8.73 8.29
N GLU A 338 -23.41 9.88 7.77
CA GLU A 338 -23.09 11.18 8.32
C GLU A 338 -24.23 11.53 9.28
N THR A 339 -23.90 11.88 10.52
CA THR A 339 -24.86 12.38 11.53
C THR A 339 -25.62 11.30 12.31
N THR A 340 -25.03 10.80 13.41
CA THR A 340 -25.67 10.85 14.74
C THR A 340 -24.72 10.38 15.84
N ALA A 341 -24.41 11.32 16.74
CA ALA A 341 -23.82 11.19 18.08
C ALA A 341 -22.37 10.66 18.21
#